data_AF-U6N2V9-F1
#
_entry.id   AF-U6N2V9-F1
#
_cell.length_a   1.000
_cell.length_b   1.000
_cell.length_c   1.000
_cell.angle_alpha   90.00
_cell.angle_beta   90.00
_cell.angle_gamma   90.00
#
_symmetry.space_group_name_H-M   'P 1'
#
loop_
_entity.id
_entity.type
_entity.pdbx_description
1 polymer ?
#
loop_
_entity_poly.entity_id
_entity_poly.type
_entity_poly.pdbx_seq_one_letter_code
_entity_poly.pdbx_strand_id
1 'polypeptide(L)'
;MGPDYAVVAQPLVDLPRKDASFELIELHTQAVRQLEQRLIDYTTLQVPDTTKPFELYTDAAGYAIGAVLEHDGKPIGFLSQVMNPTQQKYSIYDQELLALVMALNKWSHLLRVSKVTAYTDHQALTHLQRLQASKPLRGSTARWLDFLAEFPDLHITYVHGARNQVADALSRRPGLPNTCSHDTPSVPLMLAIGQASAAPRSRGRPANYRELAGIRSRRPRRRSMPSAPSLGAPEPNPEAAHATLTTKTPADPPGVRQWPQA
;
A
#
# COMPACT_ATOMS: atom_id res chain seq x y z
N MET A 1 -26.80 -6.89 14.44
CA MET A 1 -27.61 -7.98 13.83
C MET A 1 -28.96 -8.21 14.51
N GLY A 2 -29.26 -7.59 15.67
CA GLY A 2 -30.60 -7.65 16.27
C GLY A 2 -30.98 -9.02 16.86
N PRO A 3 -32.11 -9.11 17.59
CA PRO A 3 -32.64 -10.37 18.11
C PRO A 3 -33.03 -11.32 16.96
N ASP A 4 -32.95 -12.63 17.19
CA ASP A 4 -33.33 -13.71 16.27
C ASP A 4 -32.54 -13.84 14.95
N TYR A 5 -31.35 -13.22 14.86
CA TYR A 5 -30.47 -13.38 13.68
C TYR A 5 -30.25 -14.85 13.31
N ALA A 6 -29.93 -15.69 14.30
CA ALA A 6 -29.63 -17.11 14.07
C ALA A 6 -30.82 -17.85 13.45
N VAL A 7 -32.05 -17.50 13.84
CA VAL A 7 -33.27 -18.15 13.34
C VAL A 7 -33.51 -17.78 11.87
N VAL A 8 -33.36 -16.50 11.53
CA VAL A 8 -33.54 -16.01 10.16
C VAL A 8 -32.41 -16.46 9.23
N ALA A 9 -31.18 -16.54 9.73
CA ALA A 9 -30.02 -16.95 8.94
C ALA A 9 -29.87 -18.48 8.80
N GLN A 10 -30.52 -19.28 9.66
CA GLN A 10 -30.40 -20.74 9.67
C GLN A 10 -30.57 -21.40 8.29
N PRO A 11 -31.56 -21.02 7.45
CA PRO A 11 -31.69 -21.60 6.12
C PRO A 11 -30.49 -21.33 5.21
N LEU A 12 -29.82 -20.18 5.38
CA LEU A 12 -28.62 -19.84 4.62
C LEU A 12 -27.38 -20.56 5.17
N VAL A 13 -27.34 -20.83 6.47
CA VAL A 13 -26.25 -21.57 7.14
C VAL A 13 -26.30 -23.07 6.80
N ASP A 14 -27.49 -23.62 6.58
CA ASP A 14 -27.67 -25.04 6.21
C ASP A 14 -27.37 -25.30 4.73
N LEU A 15 -27.40 -24.27 3.89
CA LEU A 15 -27.16 -24.30 2.44
C LEU A 15 -25.76 -24.83 2.02
N PRO A 16 -24.64 -24.43 2.68
CA PRO A 16 -23.31 -24.96 2.40
C PRO A 16 -22.98 -26.30 3.10
N ARG A 17 -23.96 -27.05 3.65
CA ARG A 17 -23.67 -28.35 4.28
C ARG A 17 -23.13 -29.36 3.27
N LYS A 18 -22.13 -30.13 3.73
CA LYS A 18 -21.34 -31.07 2.91
C LYS A 18 -22.15 -32.17 2.24
N ASP A 19 -23.37 -32.43 2.72
CA ASP A 19 -24.23 -33.55 2.31
C ASP A 19 -25.55 -33.11 1.62
N ALA A 20 -25.70 -31.82 1.27
CA ALA A 20 -26.90 -31.28 0.63
C ALA A 20 -26.63 -30.68 -0.76
N SER A 21 -27.59 -30.78 -1.69
CA SER A 21 -27.51 -30.08 -2.98
C SER A 21 -27.65 -28.57 -2.76
N PHE A 22 -26.78 -27.78 -3.41
CA PHE A 22 -26.82 -26.33 -3.36
C PHE A 22 -27.97 -25.82 -4.24
N GLU A 23 -29.17 -25.73 -3.67
CA GLU A 23 -30.38 -25.27 -4.35
C GLU A 23 -30.94 -24.01 -3.70
N LEU A 24 -30.85 -22.89 -4.41
CA LEU A 24 -31.37 -21.60 -3.92
C LEU A 24 -32.89 -21.52 -4.15
N ILE A 25 -33.66 -22.09 -3.22
CA ILE A 25 -35.13 -21.98 -3.19
C ILE A 25 -35.63 -20.65 -2.58
N GLU A 26 -36.91 -20.36 -2.78
CA GLU A 26 -37.58 -19.12 -2.33
C GLU A 26 -37.36 -18.83 -0.83
N LEU A 27 -37.31 -19.87 0.01
CA LEU A 27 -37.07 -19.74 1.45
C LEU A 27 -35.72 -19.06 1.73
N HIS A 28 -34.67 -19.39 0.98
CA HIS A 28 -33.35 -18.76 1.10
C HIS A 28 -33.40 -17.30 0.66
N THR A 29 -34.08 -17.00 -0.45
CA THR A 29 -34.26 -15.61 -0.92
C THR A 29 -35.04 -14.77 0.08
N GLN A 30 -36.07 -15.35 0.71
CA GLN A 30 -36.83 -14.69 1.76
C GLN A 30 -35.97 -14.43 3.01
N ALA A 31 -35.13 -15.38 3.41
CA ALA A 31 -34.18 -15.21 4.49
C ALA A 31 -33.19 -14.06 4.21
N VAL A 32 -32.62 -13.98 3.00
CA VAL A 32 -31.75 -12.87 2.59
C VAL A 32 -32.49 -11.53 2.68
N ARG A 33 -33.69 -11.42 2.10
CA ARG A 33 -34.49 -10.18 2.15
C ARG A 33 -34.82 -9.76 3.57
N GLN A 34 -35.14 -10.70 4.46
CA GLN A 34 -35.40 -10.41 5.87
C GLN A 34 -34.14 -9.90 6.59
N LEU A 35 -32.97 -10.48 6.29
CA LEU A 35 -31.70 -9.99 6.84
C LEU A 35 -31.36 -8.61 6.31
N GLU A 36 -31.58 -8.33 5.02
CA GLU A 36 -31.39 -7.00 4.42
C GLU A 36 -32.29 -5.95 5.10
N GLN A 37 -33.58 -6.25 5.28
CA GLN A 37 -34.51 -5.35 5.98
C GLN A 37 -34.06 -5.08 7.42
N ARG A 38 -33.72 -6.13 8.17
CA ARG A 38 -33.23 -5.98 9.54
C ARG A 38 -31.91 -5.21 9.61
N LEU A 39 -31.03 -5.37 8.62
CA LEU A 39 -29.82 -4.57 8.52
C LEU A 39 -30.17 -3.10 8.31
N ILE A 40 -31.05 -2.78 7.36
CA ILE A 40 -31.50 -1.41 7.10
C ILE A 40 -32.11 -0.78 8.35
N ASP A 41 -33.01 -1.51 9.03
CA ASP A 41 -33.68 -1.05 10.25
C ASP A 41 -32.68 -0.84 11.41
N TYR A 42 -31.72 -1.76 11.55
CA TYR A 42 -30.71 -1.71 12.61
C TYR A 42 -29.63 -0.65 12.35
N THR A 43 -29.28 -0.39 11.09
CA THR A 43 -28.35 0.67 10.69
C THR A 43 -29.03 2.03 10.79
N THR A 44 -29.41 2.41 12.01
CA THR A 44 -29.82 3.78 12.30
C THR A 44 -28.57 4.65 12.20
N LEU A 45 -28.44 5.38 11.09
CA LEU A 45 -27.36 6.34 10.91
C LEU A 45 -27.51 7.46 11.94
N GLN A 46 -26.43 7.77 12.65
CA GLN A 46 -26.40 8.88 13.59
C GLN A 46 -26.14 10.20 12.86
N VAL A 47 -26.81 11.26 13.30
CA VAL A 47 -26.50 12.63 12.87
C VAL A 47 -25.07 12.98 13.33
N PRO A 48 -24.19 13.44 12.42
CA PRO A 48 -22.81 13.78 12.77
C PRO A 48 -22.77 14.92 13.79
N ASP A 49 -21.94 14.77 14.82
CA ASP A 49 -21.72 15.78 15.85
C ASP A 49 -20.27 16.23 15.79
N THR A 50 -20.03 17.45 15.29
CA THR A 50 -18.69 17.99 15.10
C THR A 50 -17.96 18.31 16.40
N THR A 51 -18.65 18.28 17.55
CA THR A 51 -18.03 18.46 18.87
C THR A 51 -17.32 17.19 19.37
N LYS A 52 -17.66 16.04 18.81
CA LYS A 52 -17.11 14.74 19.19
C LYS A 52 -15.97 14.32 18.27
N PRO A 53 -15.02 13.49 18.75
CA PRO A 53 -14.04 12.88 17.86
C PRO A 53 -14.73 11.91 16.91
N PHE A 54 -14.30 11.93 15.65
CA PHE A 54 -14.72 10.97 14.64
C PHE A 54 -13.79 9.76 14.62
N GLU A 55 -14.39 8.58 14.49
CA GLU A 55 -13.69 7.32 14.29
C GLU A 55 -13.90 6.88 12.84
N LEU A 56 -12.80 6.73 12.10
CA LEU A 56 -12.84 6.35 10.70
C LEU A 56 -12.16 5.00 10.51
N TYR A 57 -12.90 3.99 10.09
CA TYR A 57 -12.37 2.67 9.78
C TYR A 57 -12.22 2.53 8.27
N THR A 58 -11.05 2.13 7.78
CA THR A 58 -10.80 1.97 6.34
C THR A 58 -10.18 0.62 6.04
N ASP A 59 -10.48 0.07 4.86
CA ASP A 59 -9.95 -1.19 4.36
C ASP A 59 -9.90 -1.21 2.83
N ALA A 60 -8.92 -1.92 2.24
CA ALA A 60 -8.79 -2.07 0.81
C ALA A 60 -8.52 -3.53 0.39
N ALA A 61 -9.47 -4.18 -0.27
CA ALA A 61 -9.33 -5.59 -0.68
C ALA A 61 -9.01 -5.77 -2.17
N GLY A 62 -8.03 -5.04 -2.70
CA GLY A 62 -7.50 -5.19 -4.08
C GLY A 62 -8.45 -4.85 -5.24
N TYR A 63 -9.76 -4.91 -5.00
CA TYR A 63 -10.83 -4.69 -5.96
C TYR A 63 -11.68 -3.48 -5.59
N ALA A 64 -11.99 -3.30 -4.32
CA ALA A 64 -12.79 -2.19 -3.82
C ALA A 64 -12.21 -1.67 -2.50
N ILE A 65 -12.68 -0.49 -2.16
CA ILE A 65 -12.37 0.26 -0.94
C ILE A 65 -13.62 0.21 -0.06
N GLY A 66 -13.42 -0.06 1.22
CA GLY A 66 -14.43 0.01 2.25
C GLY A 66 -14.04 1.04 3.29
N ALA A 67 -14.99 1.83 3.77
CA ALA A 67 -14.80 2.65 4.95
C ALA A 67 -16.09 2.89 5.72
N VAL A 68 -15.94 3.14 7.02
CA VAL A 68 -17.05 3.46 7.93
C VAL A 68 -16.64 4.63 8.80
N LEU A 69 -17.53 5.62 8.88
CA LEU A 69 -17.39 6.74 9.80
C LEU A 69 -18.36 6.54 10.97
N GLU A 70 -17.87 6.62 12.20
CA GLU A 70 -18.63 6.33 13.42
C GLU A 70 -18.39 7.35 14.54
N HIS A 71 -19.33 7.41 15.47
CA HIS A 71 -19.17 8.02 16.80
C HIS A 71 -19.56 7.01 17.86
N ASP A 72 -18.69 6.75 18.84
CA ASP A 72 -18.99 5.89 19.99
C ASP A 72 -19.57 4.51 19.56
N GLY A 73 -19.06 3.94 18.46
CA GLY A 73 -19.54 2.67 17.87
C GLY A 73 -20.88 2.74 17.13
N LYS A 74 -21.38 3.94 16.82
CA LYS A 74 -22.58 4.16 16.01
C LYS A 74 -22.22 4.73 14.64
N PRO A 75 -22.69 4.11 13.54
CA PRO A 75 -22.32 4.55 12.21
C PRO A 75 -23.01 5.85 11.83
N ILE A 76 -22.23 6.76 11.27
CA ILE A 76 -22.68 8.02 10.63
C ILE A 76 -22.83 7.79 9.13
N GLY A 77 -21.94 7.01 8.55
CA GLY A 77 -22.00 6.69 7.14
C GLY A 77 -21.02 5.61 6.71
N PHE A 78 -21.36 4.97 5.60
CA PHE A 78 -20.57 3.93 4.97
C PHE A 78 -20.05 4.39 3.61
N LEU A 79 -18.90 3.87 3.20
CA LEU A 79 -18.32 4.01 1.88
C LEU A 79 -17.94 2.62 1.38
N SER A 80 -18.47 2.24 0.22
CA SER A 80 -17.98 1.11 -0.55
C SER A 80 -17.82 1.60 -1.99
N GLN A 81 -16.62 1.47 -2.55
CA GLN A 81 -16.33 1.93 -3.90
C GLN A 81 -15.38 0.98 -4.62
N VAL A 82 -15.78 0.53 -5.81
CA VAL A 82 -14.94 -0.27 -6.69
C VAL A 82 -13.77 0.56 -7.21
N MET A 83 -12.57 0.00 -7.12
CA MET A 83 -11.36 0.60 -7.67
C MET A 83 -11.35 0.49 -9.19
N ASN A 84 -10.85 1.52 -9.86
CA ASN A 84 -10.60 1.49 -11.29
C ASN A 84 -9.46 0.50 -11.64
N PRO A 85 -9.38 -0.01 -12.89
CA PRO A 85 -8.34 -0.98 -13.29
C PRO A 85 -6.90 -0.50 -13.05
N THR A 86 -6.67 0.81 -13.03
CA THR A 86 -5.36 1.39 -12.68
C THR A 86 -5.10 1.33 -11.17
N GLN A 87 -6.11 1.61 -10.34
CA GLN A 87 -6.02 1.57 -8.87
C GLN A 87 -5.88 0.13 -8.36
N GLN A 88 -6.52 -0.83 -9.02
CA GLN A 88 -6.35 -2.26 -8.70
C GLN A 88 -4.92 -2.76 -8.93
N LYS A 89 -4.11 -2.06 -9.72
CA LYS A 89 -2.68 -2.39 -9.97
C LYS A 89 -1.73 -1.72 -8.99
N TYR A 90 -2.23 -0.89 -8.08
CA TYR A 90 -1.42 -0.26 -7.05
C TYR A 90 -0.85 -1.30 -6.08
N SER A 91 0.23 -0.95 -5.39
CA SER A 91 0.72 -1.76 -4.29
C SER A 91 -0.32 -1.82 -3.17
N ILE A 92 -0.30 -2.88 -2.35
CA ILE A 92 -1.23 -3.00 -1.20
C ILE A 92 -1.15 -1.74 -0.32
N TYR A 93 0.07 -1.25 -0.06
CA TYR A 93 0.28 -0.02 0.68
C TYR A 93 -0.42 1.20 0.05
N ASP A 94 -0.30 1.37 -1.27
CA ASP A 94 -0.94 2.49 -1.98
C ASP A 94 -2.46 2.33 -2.04
N GLN A 95 -2.98 1.10 -2.06
CA GLN A 95 -4.41 0.81 -2.01
C GLN A 95 -5.02 1.17 -0.65
N GLU A 96 -4.35 0.78 0.43
CA GLU A 96 -4.74 1.12 1.80
C GLU A 96 -4.68 2.65 2.02
N LEU A 97 -3.62 3.30 1.52
CA LEU A 97 -3.52 4.76 1.56
C LEU A 97 -4.62 5.43 0.74
N LEU A 98 -4.94 4.89 -0.44
CA LEU A 98 -6.02 5.38 -1.27
C LEU A 98 -7.37 5.25 -0.56
N ALA A 99 -7.61 4.14 0.16
CA ALA A 99 -8.82 3.94 0.95
C ALA A 99 -9.00 5.04 2.00
N LEU A 100 -7.93 5.34 2.75
CA LEU A 100 -7.91 6.43 3.72
C LEU A 100 -8.20 7.79 3.07
N VAL A 101 -7.51 8.11 1.97
CA VAL A 101 -7.69 9.38 1.24
C VAL A 101 -9.11 9.53 0.72
N MET A 102 -9.68 8.47 0.15
CA MET A 102 -11.03 8.51 -0.41
C MET A 102 -12.10 8.65 0.68
N ALA A 103 -11.92 7.98 1.82
CA ALA A 103 -12.77 8.14 2.98
C ALA A 103 -12.72 9.58 3.52
N LEU A 104 -11.53 10.13 3.73
CA LEU A 104 -11.35 11.51 4.19
C LEU A 104 -11.92 12.53 3.20
N ASN A 105 -11.79 12.30 1.90
CA ASN A 105 -12.36 13.17 0.88
C ASN A 105 -13.89 13.19 0.92
N LYS A 106 -14.52 12.01 1.06
CA LYS A 106 -15.99 11.89 1.14
C LYS A 106 -16.57 12.71 2.30
N TRP A 107 -15.95 12.65 3.46
CA TRP A 107 -16.42 13.35 4.66
C TRP A 107 -15.60 14.60 4.99
N SER A 108 -14.89 15.16 4.01
CA SER A 108 -13.96 16.29 4.23
C SER A 108 -14.62 17.51 4.88
N HIS A 109 -15.89 17.75 4.58
CA HIS A 109 -16.69 18.83 5.18
C HIS A 109 -16.94 18.66 6.69
N LEU A 110 -16.94 17.41 7.20
CA LEU A 110 -17.05 17.13 8.64
C LEU A 110 -15.67 17.04 9.30
N LEU A 111 -14.74 16.38 8.62
CA LEU A 111 -13.46 15.96 9.21
C LEU A 111 -12.41 17.06 9.28
N ARG A 112 -12.54 18.14 8.50
CA ARG A 112 -11.58 19.28 8.55
C ARG A 112 -11.66 20.08 9.85
N VAL A 113 -12.82 20.09 10.52
CA VAL A 113 -13.09 20.96 11.68
C VAL A 113 -12.99 20.19 13.01
N SER A 114 -12.96 18.86 12.95
CA SER A 114 -13.05 17.99 14.12
C SER A 114 -11.84 17.05 14.20
N LYS A 115 -11.64 16.47 15.39
CA LYS A 115 -10.60 15.47 15.62
C LYS A 115 -10.97 14.15 14.98
N VAL A 116 -10.03 13.50 14.29
CA VAL A 116 -10.29 12.25 13.57
C VAL A 116 -9.25 11.21 13.93
N THR A 117 -9.73 10.04 14.34
CA THR A 117 -8.87 8.85 14.49
C THR A 117 -9.19 7.88 13.37
N ALA A 118 -8.25 7.69 12.47
CA ALA A 118 -8.33 6.73 11.39
C ALA A 118 -7.74 5.38 11.83
N TYR A 119 -8.51 4.32 11.68
CA TYR A 119 -8.16 2.94 11.98
C TYR A 119 -7.98 2.16 10.68
N THR A 120 -6.84 1.48 10.58
CA THR A 120 -6.46 0.65 9.44
C THR A 120 -5.83 -0.64 9.94
N ASP A 121 -6.02 -1.73 9.20
CA ASP A 121 -5.35 -3.00 9.44
C ASP A 121 -3.94 -3.08 8.82
N HIS A 122 -3.45 -1.97 8.26
CA HIS A 122 -2.12 -1.89 7.67
C HIS A 122 -1.14 -1.10 8.54
N GLN A 123 -0.27 -1.82 9.26
CA GLN A 123 0.72 -1.21 10.17
C GLN A 123 1.63 -0.18 9.50
N ALA A 124 1.96 -0.36 8.21
CA ALA A 124 2.85 0.57 7.51
C ALA A 124 2.27 1.99 7.39
N LEU A 125 0.94 2.14 7.38
CA LEU A 125 0.30 3.46 7.34
C LEU A 125 0.44 4.23 8.66
N THR A 126 0.69 3.57 9.79
CA THR A 126 0.90 4.27 11.08
C THR A 126 2.17 5.12 11.06
N HIS A 127 3.13 4.80 10.20
CA HIS A 127 4.38 5.55 10.03
C HIS A 127 4.30 6.66 8.97
N LEU A 128 3.14 6.90 8.34
CA LEU A 128 2.96 7.92 7.31
C LEU A 128 3.39 9.31 7.75
N GLN A 129 3.02 9.73 8.96
CA GLN A 129 3.38 11.04 9.51
C GLN A 129 4.91 11.21 9.66
N ARG A 130 5.63 10.12 9.96
CA ARG A 130 7.10 10.13 10.02
C ARG A 130 7.73 10.16 8.63
N LEU A 131 7.09 9.55 7.64
CA LEU A 131 7.56 9.53 6.26
C LEU A 131 7.44 10.91 5.60
N GLN A 132 6.38 11.69 5.90
CA GLN A 132 6.25 13.08 5.48
C GLN A 132 7.46 13.94 5.85
N ALA A 133 8.04 13.72 7.03
CA ALA A 133 9.16 14.52 7.53
C ALA A 133 10.55 14.11 6.98
N SER A 134 10.70 12.88 6.47
CA SER A 134 12.02 12.27 6.26
C SER A 134 12.40 12.01 4.80
N LYS A 135 11.44 11.92 3.87
CA LYS A 135 11.76 11.56 2.48
C LYS A 135 10.84 12.25 1.46
N PRO A 136 11.40 12.85 0.38
CA PRO A 136 10.58 13.35 -0.71
C PRO A 136 9.97 12.15 -1.45
N LEU A 137 8.66 11.97 -1.26
CA LEU A 137 7.88 10.94 -1.94
C LEU A 137 7.57 11.42 -3.37
N ARG A 138 7.53 10.49 -4.33
CA ARG A 138 7.35 10.81 -5.77
C ARG A 138 5.91 10.53 -6.20
N GLY A 139 5.36 11.40 -7.07
CA GLY A 139 4.13 11.13 -7.80
C GLY A 139 2.83 11.30 -6.99
N SER A 140 1.87 10.40 -7.19
CA SER A 140 0.53 10.46 -6.59
C SER A 140 0.53 10.42 -5.06
N THR A 141 1.48 9.69 -4.45
CA THR A 141 1.60 9.59 -2.99
C THR A 141 1.92 10.93 -2.34
N ALA A 142 2.73 11.79 -2.97
CA ALA A 142 3.00 13.13 -2.46
C ALA A 142 1.72 13.99 -2.43
N ARG A 143 0.93 13.94 -3.51
CA ARG A 143 -0.36 14.65 -3.57
C ARG A 143 -1.35 14.16 -2.51
N TRP A 144 -1.35 12.87 -2.22
CA TRP A 144 -2.15 12.31 -1.13
C TRP A 144 -1.67 12.77 0.24
N LEU A 145 -0.35 12.85 0.46
CA LEU A 145 0.19 13.39 1.69
C LEU A 145 -0.12 14.87 1.90
N ASP A 146 -0.05 15.69 0.84
CA ASP A 146 -0.45 17.10 0.89
C ASP A 146 -1.93 17.22 1.29
N PHE A 147 -2.79 16.35 0.72
CA PHE A 147 -4.20 16.29 1.09
C PHE A 147 -4.41 15.86 2.55
N LEU A 148 -3.65 14.87 3.05
CA LEU A 148 -3.70 14.47 4.45
C LEU A 148 -3.26 15.61 5.40
N ALA A 149 -2.35 16.48 4.96
CA ALA A 149 -1.92 17.64 5.74
C ALA A 149 -3.01 18.73 5.89
N GLU A 150 -4.09 18.68 5.09
CA GLU A 150 -5.26 19.55 5.27
C GLU A 150 -6.08 19.19 6.53
N PHE A 151 -5.79 18.06 7.17
CA PHE A 151 -6.46 17.59 8.39
C PHE A 151 -5.50 17.69 9.59
N PRO A 152 -5.55 18.78 10.38
CA PRO A 152 -4.56 19.04 11.43
C PRO A 152 -4.62 18.03 12.58
N ASP A 153 -5.82 17.54 12.93
CA ASP A 153 -6.06 16.63 14.05
C ASP A 153 -6.33 15.18 13.60
N LEU A 154 -5.65 14.73 12.54
CA LEU A 154 -5.73 13.35 12.04
C LEU A 154 -4.72 12.44 12.74
N HIS A 155 -5.20 11.40 13.40
CA HIS A 155 -4.38 10.34 14.01
C HIS A 155 -4.61 9.00 13.32
N ILE A 156 -3.56 8.37 12.81
CA ILE A 156 -3.65 7.05 12.15
C ILE A 156 -3.19 5.97 13.13
N THR A 157 -4.08 5.04 13.46
CA THR A 157 -3.85 3.96 14.42
C THR A 157 -4.05 2.60 13.76
N TYR A 158 -3.19 1.65 14.08
CA TYR A 158 -3.35 0.26 13.65
C TYR A 158 -4.41 -0.45 14.49
N VAL A 159 -5.32 -1.16 13.82
CA VAL A 159 -6.30 -2.06 14.42
C VAL A 159 -6.17 -3.43 13.77
N HIS A 160 -6.28 -4.50 14.56
CA HIS A 160 -6.23 -5.84 14.00
C HIS A 160 -7.44 -6.08 13.07
N GLY A 161 -7.25 -6.68 11.89
CA GLY A 161 -8.30 -6.85 10.88
C GLY A 161 -9.58 -7.52 11.40
N ALA A 162 -9.48 -8.41 12.38
CA ALA A 162 -10.65 -9.02 13.02
C ALA A 162 -11.58 -8.03 13.75
N ARG A 163 -11.09 -6.82 14.07
CA ARG A 163 -11.89 -5.72 14.63
C ARG A 163 -12.40 -4.76 13.54
N ASN A 164 -11.86 -4.83 12.32
CA ASN A 164 -12.24 -3.99 11.19
C ASN A 164 -13.27 -4.66 10.26
N GLN A 165 -14.18 -5.48 10.83
CA GLN A 165 -15.05 -6.36 10.06
C GLN A 165 -15.98 -5.61 9.11
N VAL A 166 -16.42 -4.41 9.48
CA VAL A 166 -17.38 -3.65 8.67
C VAL A 166 -16.70 -3.05 7.44
N ALA A 167 -15.53 -2.41 7.59
CA ALA A 167 -14.80 -1.87 6.44
C ALA A 167 -14.31 -2.99 5.51
N ASP A 168 -13.82 -4.09 6.08
CA ASP A 168 -13.43 -5.30 5.35
C ASP A 168 -14.60 -5.93 4.58
N ALA A 169 -15.78 -6.03 5.18
CA ALA A 169 -16.98 -6.49 4.46
C ALA A 169 -17.35 -5.57 3.28
N LEU A 170 -17.13 -4.25 3.41
CA LEU A 170 -17.43 -3.26 2.38
C LEU A 170 -16.40 -3.19 1.24
N SER A 171 -15.16 -3.60 1.50
CA SER A 171 -14.06 -3.61 0.52
C SER A 171 -14.02 -4.93 -0.29
N ARG A 172 -14.55 -6.02 0.29
CA ARG A 172 -14.55 -7.34 -0.33
C ARG A 172 -15.39 -7.43 -1.60
N ARG A 173 -14.92 -8.26 -2.52
CA ARG A 173 -15.59 -8.54 -3.79
C ARG A 173 -16.65 -9.64 -3.61
N PRO A 174 -17.91 -9.44 -4.05
CA PRO A 174 -18.90 -10.50 -4.07
C PRO A 174 -18.46 -11.62 -5.05
N GLY A 175 -18.23 -12.84 -4.54
CA GLY A 175 -18.02 -14.03 -5.37
C GLY A 175 -16.60 -14.59 -5.47
N LEU A 176 -15.63 -14.15 -4.64
CA LEU A 176 -14.34 -14.84 -4.51
C LEU A 176 -14.19 -15.41 -3.08
N PRO A 177 -14.15 -16.75 -2.90
CA PRO A 177 -13.74 -17.33 -1.63
C PRO A 177 -12.24 -17.09 -1.46
N ASN A 178 -11.87 -16.14 -0.62
CA ASN A 178 -10.48 -16.04 -0.20
C ASN A 178 -10.25 -17.12 0.86
N THR A 179 -9.23 -17.94 0.61
CA THR A 179 -8.66 -18.89 1.56
C THR A 179 -8.30 -18.16 2.84
N CYS A 180 -9.18 -18.22 3.84
CA CYS A 180 -8.86 -17.86 5.20
C CYS A 180 -7.96 -18.99 5.73
N SER A 181 -6.65 -18.83 5.59
CA SER A 181 -5.68 -19.62 6.32
C SER A 181 -5.83 -19.31 7.80
N HIS A 182 -6.57 -20.13 8.53
CA HIS A 182 -6.21 -20.53 9.88
C HIS A 182 -6.88 -21.88 10.17
N ASP A 183 -6.03 -22.81 10.62
CA ASP A 183 -6.31 -24.14 11.18
C ASP A 183 -6.35 -25.32 10.19
N THR A 184 -5.16 -25.90 9.98
CA THR A 184 -4.97 -27.31 9.60
C THR A 184 -5.53 -28.23 10.68
N PRO A 185 -6.07 -29.40 10.29
CA PRO A 185 -5.30 -30.60 10.59
C PRO A 185 -5.07 -31.50 9.36
N SER A 186 -3.92 -32.15 9.42
CA SER A 186 -3.29 -33.00 8.42
C SER A 186 -4.15 -34.17 7.93
N VAL A 187 -4.35 -34.26 6.62
CA VAL A 187 -4.42 -35.54 5.89
C VAL A 187 -3.94 -35.30 4.44
N PRO A 188 -2.97 -36.06 3.92
CA PRO A 188 -2.56 -35.94 2.53
C PRO A 188 -3.50 -36.78 1.66
N LEU A 189 -4.36 -36.13 0.88
CA LEU A 189 -5.11 -36.84 -0.16
C LEU A 189 -4.23 -36.97 -1.41
N MET A 190 -3.52 -38.09 -1.47
CA MET A 190 -2.86 -38.59 -2.67
C MET A 190 -3.89 -39.38 -3.49
N LEU A 191 -4.24 -38.90 -4.69
CA LEU A 191 -4.89 -39.66 -5.77
C LEU A 191 -4.96 -38.76 -7.01
N ALA A 192 -4.64 -39.12 -8.24
CA ALA A 192 -3.88 -40.20 -8.85
C ALA A 192 -3.43 -39.67 -10.22
N ILE A 193 -2.31 -40.18 -10.68
CA ILE A 193 -1.64 -39.85 -11.95
C ILE A 193 -2.52 -40.30 -13.13
N GLY A 194 -3.01 -39.35 -13.92
CA GLY A 194 -3.47 -39.59 -15.29
C GLY A 194 -2.32 -39.32 -16.26
N GLN A 195 -1.76 -40.38 -16.83
CA GLN A 195 -0.68 -40.32 -17.82
C GLN A 195 -1.14 -39.53 -19.06
N ALA A 196 -0.39 -38.49 -19.42
CA ALA A 196 -0.41 -37.93 -20.77
C ALA A 196 1.02 -37.99 -21.33
N SER A 197 1.14 -38.73 -22.43
CA SER A 197 2.36 -39.05 -23.18
C SER A 197 3.27 -37.83 -23.41
N ALA A 198 4.56 -38.03 -23.16
CA ALA A 198 5.61 -37.04 -23.36
C ALA A 198 5.73 -36.64 -24.85
N ALA A 199 5.55 -35.36 -25.15
CA ALA A 199 5.96 -34.75 -26.42
C ALA A 199 7.45 -34.34 -26.35
N PRO A 200 8.24 -34.53 -27.42
CA PRO A 200 9.67 -34.28 -27.39
C PRO A 200 9.96 -32.78 -27.27
N ARG A 201 10.74 -32.42 -26.25
CA ARG A 201 11.25 -31.06 -26.05
C ARG A 201 12.33 -30.75 -27.09
N SER A 202 11.99 -30.00 -28.14
CA SER A 202 12.99 -29.28 -28.92
C SER A 202 13.36 -27.99 -28.18
N ARG A 203 14.61 -27.89 -27.72
CA ARG A 203 15.19 -26.62 -27.26
C ARG A 203 15.36 -25.70 -28.47
N GLY A 204 14.32 -24.94 -28.79
CA GLY A 204 14.37 -23.83 -29.74
C GLY A 204 14.59 -22.49 -29.04
N ARG A 205 15.50 -21.67 -29.59
CA ARG A 205 15.77 -20.28 -29.18
C ARG A 205 14.46 -19.46 -29.25
N PRO A 206 14.14 -18.58 -28.29
CA PRO A 206 12.90 -17.80 -28.35
C PRO A 206 12.90 -16.89 -29.59
N ALA A 207 11.75 -16.83 -30.27
CA ALA A 207 11.58 -16.03 -31.48
C ALA A 207 11.76 -14.53 -31.20
N ASN A 208 12.57 -13.86 -32.02
CA ASN A 208 12.81 -12.43 -31.92
C ASN A 208 11.64 -11.66 -32.58
N TYR A 209 10.65 -11.27 -31.78
CA TYR A 209 9.43 -10.59 -32.25
C TYR A 209 9.73 -9.31 -33.07
N ARG A 210 10.91 -8.71 -32.88
CA ARG A 210 11.35 -7.48 -33.54
C ARG A 210 11.69 -7.68 -35.03
N GLU A 211 12.17 -8.88 -35.40
CA GLU A 211 12.43 -9.24 -36.80
C GLU A 211 11.14 -9.60 -37.53
N LEU A 212 10.22 -10.30 -36.86
CA LEU A 212 8.88 -10.59 -37.37
C LEU A 212 8.08 -9.31 -37.67
N ALA A 213 8.30 -8.25 -36.89
CA ALA A 213 7.65 -6.94 -37.08
C ALA A 213 8.31 -6.05 -38.15
N GLY A 214 9.35 -6.51 -38.85
CA GLY A 214 10.01 -5.73 -39.93
C GLY A 214 10.69 -4.43 -39.49
N ILE A 215 10.96 -4.25 -38.19
CA ILE A 215 11.52 -3.01 -37.64
C ILE A 215 13.03 -3.00 -37.85
N ARG A 216 13.53 -2.24 -38.84
CA ARG A 216 14.98 -2.07 -39.07
C ARG A 216 15.67 -1.46 -37.85
N SER A 217 16.76 -2.08 -37.39
CA SER A 217 17.57 -1.52 -36.31
C SER A 217 18.31 -0.26 -36.77
N ARG A 218 18.17 0.84 -36.03
CA ARG A 218 19.02 2.03 -36.22
C ARG A 218 20.39 1.73 -35.62
N ARG A 219 21.45 1.70 -36.44
CA ARG A 219 22.83 1.61 -35.95
C ARG A 219 23.16 2.83 -35.09
N PRO A 220 23.80 2.68 -33.92
CA PRO A 220 24.28 3.82 -33.16
C PRO A 220 25.39 4.51 -33.94
N ARG A 221 25.28 5.83 -34.07
CA ARG A 221 26.28 6.70 -34.69
C ARG A 221 27.52 6.70 -33.78
N ARG A 222 28.66 6.23 -34.29
CA ARG A 222 29.93 6.17 -33.57
C ARG A 222 30.35 7.59 -33.16
N ARG A 223 30.29 7.93 -31.87
CA ARG A 223 30.92 9.15 -31.33
C ARG A 223 32.43 8.90 -31.28
N SER A 224 33.20 9.68 -32.03
CA SER A 224 34.66 9.73 -31.89
C SER A 224 35.01 10.42 -30.57
N MET A 225 35.77 9.74 -29.71
CA MET A 225 36.33 10.30 -28.47
C MET A 225 37.63 11.05 -28.79
N PRO A 226 37.89 12.22 -28.19
CA PRO A 226 39.20 12.85 -28.24
C PRO A 226 40.23 12.02 -27.43
N SER A 227 41.46 11.95 -27.94
CA SER A 227 42.59 11.19 -27.41
C SER A 227 43.05 11.69 -26.04
N ALA A 228 43.35 10.75 -25.13
CA ALA A 228 43.92 11.01 -23.81
C ALA A 228 45.40 11.43 -23.88
N PRO A 229 45.90 12.25 -22.93
CA PRO A 229 47.31 12.64 -22.86
C PRO A 229 48.18 11.46 -22.39
N SER A 230 49.32 11.27 -23.03
CA SER A 230 50.28 10.21 -22.76
C SER A 230 51.12 10.49 -21.51
N LEU A 231 51.11 9.56 -20.55
CA LEU A 231 52.14 9.44 -19.51
C LEU A 231 53.16 8.38 -19.95
N GLY A 232 54.39 8.82 -20.20
CA GLY A 232 55.58 7.97 -20.38
C GLY A 232 56.69 8.48 -19.45
N ALA A 233 57.39 7.56 -18.79
CA ALA A 233 58.16 7.74 -17.55
C ALA A 233 59.70 7.92 -17.77
N PRO A 234 60.55 7.82 -16.72
CA PRO A 234 61.44 8.86 -16.18
C PRO A 234 62.92 8.73 -16.57
N GLU A 235 63.76 9.72 -16.20
CA GLU A 235 65.22 9.67 -15.87
C GLU A 235 65.90 11.03 -16.19
N PRO A 236 67.11 11.33 -15.66
CA PRO A 236 67.53 11.46 -14.27
C PRO A 236 67.97 12.91 -13.96
N ASN A 237 68.14 13.25 -12.68
CA ASN A 237 68.59 14.58 -12.25
C ASN A 237 70.11 14.57 -11.97
N PRO A 238 70.92 15.42 -12.64
CA PRO A 238 72.23 15.79 -12.16
C PRO A 238 72.26 17.29 -11.81
N GLU A 239 72.38 17.54 -10.51
CA GLU A 239 73.34 18.46 -9.89
C GLU A 239 73.76 19.76 -10.61
N ALA A 240 73.78 20.85 -9.81
CA ALA A 240 74.57 22.07 -10.00
C ALA A 240 74.13 23.03 -11.14
N ALA A 241 74.12 24.35 -11.01
CA ALA A 241 74.48 25.27 -9.95
C ALA A 241 74.08 26.70 -10.39
N HIS A 242 74.07 27.64 -9.43
CA HIS A 242 74.06 29.12 -9.58
C HIS A 242 72.74 29.73 -10.14
N ALA A 243 72.08 30.73 -9.53
CA ALA A 243 72.60 31.86 -8.78
C ALA A 243 71.56 32.45 -7.78
N THR A 244 72.04 32.72 -6.55
CA THR A 244 71.98 33.98 -5.77
C THR A 244 70.71 34.86 -5.92
N LEU A 245 69.79 34.82 -4.94
CA LEU A 245 69.65 35.75 -3.79
C LEU A 245 69.39 37.23 -4.14
N THR A 246 68.24 37.74 -3.71
CA THR A 246 68.17 39.02 -2.98
C THR A 246 67.22 38.93 -1.78
N THR A 247 67.88 38.90 -0.64
CA THR A 247 67.55 39.21 0.76
C THR A 247 66.30 40.07 1.01
N LYS A 248 65.46 39.65 1.98
CA LYS A 248 64.95 40.51 3.07
C LYS A 248 64.74 39.67 4.35
N THR A 249 65.35 40.16 5.43
CA THR A 249 65.43 39.65 6.81
C THR A 249 64.05 39.56 7.50
N PRO A 250 63.84 38.63 8.47
CA PRO A 250 62.54 38.29 9.04
C PRO A 250 62.19 39.08 10.31
N ALA A 251 60.90 39.15 10.63
CA ALA A 251 60.38 39.51 11.95
C ALA A 251 59.78 38.26 12.61
N ASP A 252 60.09 38.04 13.89
CA ASP A 252 59.63 36.92 14.72
C ASP A 252 58.10 36.93 14.96
N PRO A 253 57.49 35.75 15.23
CA PRO A 253 56.06 35.61 15.51
C PRO A 253 55.73 35.68 17.01
N PRO A 254 54.51 36.10 17.41
CA PRO A 254 54.11 36.04 18.82
C PRO A 254 53.48 34.69 19.20
N GLY A 255 54.07 34.10 20.24
CA GLY A 255 53.49 33.32 21.35
C GLY A 255 52.19 32.51 21.16
N VAL A 256 52.34 31.18 21.19
CA VAL A 256 51.25 30.21 21.46
C VAL A 256 50.99 30.14 22.97
N ARG A 257 49.75 30.42 23.40
CA ARG A 257 49.28 30.21 24.78
C ARG A 257 48.89 28.75 24.99
N GLN A 258 49.48 28.10 26.00
CA GLN A 258 49.03 26.82 26.54
C GLN A 258 48.00 27.05 27.66
N TRP A 259 46.95 26.23 27.68
CA TRP A 259 45.96 26.16 28.77
C TRP A 259 46.42 25.17 29.84
N PRO A 260 46.20 25.42 31.15
CA PRO A 260 46.50 24.44 32.17
C PRO A 260 45.32 23.48 32.39
N GLN A 261 45.64 22.21 32.60
CA GLN A 261 44.76 21.24 33.23
C GLN A 261 44.90 21.32 34.75
N ALA A 262 43.77 21.38 35.44
CA ALA A 262 43.51 20.81 36.77
C ALA A 262 42.00 20.60 36.91
#